data_AF-A0A846G1T5-F1
#
_entry.id   AF-A0A846G1T5-F1
#
_cell.length_a   1.000
_cell.length_b   1.000
_cell.length_c   1.000
_cell.angle_alpha   90.00
_cell.angle_beta   90.00
_cell.angle_gamma   90.00
#
_symmetry.space_group_name_H-M   'P 1'
#
loop_
_entity.id
_entity.type
_entity.pdbx_description
1 polymer ?
#
loop_
_entity_poly.entity_id
_entity_poly.type
_entity_poly.pdbx_seq_one_letter_code
_entity_poly.pdbx_strand_id
1 'polypeptide(L)'
;MKAITILGSTGSIGTQTLDIVTQNPDKFRVIGLAAGRNVEMLAQQVRQFSPEIVAINDESKFTELKEAIADLRPQPILLAGQDGVIEVARYGDSEAVVTGIVGCAGLLPTIAAIEARKDIALANKETLIAAGPVVNPLIEEHGVKLLPADSEHSAIFQCLQGVPKEGLRRIILTASGGAFRDWPIEKLSNVKVADAIKHPNWSMGRKITVDSATMMNKGLEVIEAHYLFGLDYDNIDIVIHPQSIIHSLIELQDTSVLAQLGWPDMRLPLLYALSWPERIYTDWKQLDLVKAGSLTFKEPDNLKYPCIQLAYAAGRIGGSMPAALNAANEQAVALFLEEKIPFLDIPKLIEYVCEKHKSDYQKNPTLDDILATDKWARKEAVAGSLIVANSLKNLLVNIEEKTENITEKKTEFEEYTEIKSENEKLGFNDFYQKGLKEYEQQNYQLALAEFNHAIEMDKGHSDAYIYRGDVKEKLEDYQGAIDDYNQAIKLDATHPKAYYRRGNVLRKVGDNWGAIADYNQAIRLNPNYTAAKRRSYVHVDTGATEKFMQE
;
A
#
# COMPACT_ATOMS: atom_id res chain seq x y z
N MET A 1 22.64 -6.67 -32.39
CA MET A 1 22.51 -6.10 -31.04
C MET A 1 21.21 -5.36 -30.98
N LYS A 2 20.43 -5.57 -29.93
CA LYS A 2 19.23 -4.80 -29.62
C LYS A 2 19.65 -3.41 -29.12
N ALA A 3 19.15 -2.37 -29.76
CA ALA A 3 19.38 -0.98 -29.36
C ALA A 3 18.45 -0.59 -28.22
N ILE A 4 18.97 -0.04 -27.12
CA ILE A 4 18.17 0.29 -25.93
C ILE A 4 18.41 1.69 -25.38
N THR A 5 17.38 2.29 -24.80
CA THR A 5 17.44 3.54 -24.03
C THR A 5 17.13 3.26 -22.57
N ILE A 6 17.84 3.92 -21.65
CA ILE A 6 17.66 3.72 -20.21
C ILE A 6 17.30 5.05 -19.55
N LEU A 7 16.08 5.14 -19.04
CA LEU A 7 15.60 6.27 -18.26
C LEU A 7 15.86 6.01 -16.77
N GLY A 8 16.49 6.94 -16.06
CA GLY A 8 16.92 6.71 -14.68
C GLY A 8 18.19 5.86 -14.57
N SER A 9 19.17 6.08 -15.46
CA SER A 9 20.37 5.25 -15.60
C SER A 9 21.24 5.15 -14.34
N THR A 10 21.21 6.17 -13.48
CA THR A 10 21.97 6.23 -12.22
C THR A 10 21.20 5.67 -11.02
N GLY A 11 19.96 5.20 -11.21
CA GLY A 11 19.17 4.52 -10.20
C GLY A 11 19.44 3.02 -10.16
N SER A 12 18.84 2.30 -9.21
CA SER A 12 19.04 0.85 -9.02
C SER A 12 18.72 0.04 -10.28
N ILE A 13 17.61 0.36 -10.96
CA ILE A 13 17.22 -0.32 -12.22
C ILE A 13 18.22 0.00 -13.33
N GLY A 14 18.61 1.27 -13.48
CA GLY A 14 19.53 1.71 -14.51
C GLY A 14 20.92 1.10 -14.38
N THR A 15 21.49 1.09 -13.18
CA THR A 15 22.82 0.50 -12.95
C THR A 15 22.83 -1.01 -13.15
N GLN A 16 21.78 -1.72 -12.72
CA GLN A 16 21.64 -3.16 -12.96
C GLN A 16 21.40 -3.49 -14.45
N THR A 17 20.68 -2.63 -15.17
CA THR A 17 20.53 -2.74 -16.62
C THR A 17 21.87 -2.59 -17.31
N LEU A 18 22.68 -1.61 -16.91
CA LEU A 18 24.02 -1.40 -17.46
C LEU A 18 25.01 -2.52 -17.09
N ASP A 19 24.84 -3.16 -15.93
CA ASP A 19 25.56 -4.41 -15.57
C ASP A 19 25.23 -5.54 -16.56
N ILE A 20 23.94 -5.73 -16.89
CA ILE A 20 23.51 -6.69 -17.91
C ILE A 20 24.15 -6.39 -19.27
N VAL A 21 24.14 -5.13 -19.71
CA VAL A 21 24.75 -4.71 -20.98
C VAL A 21 26.25 -5.00 -20.99
N THR A 22 26.94 -4.70 -19.88
CA THR A 22 28.38 -4.95 -19.74
C THR A 22 28.73 -6.43 -19.90
N GLN A 23 27.88 -7.31 -19.38
CA GLN A 23 28.07 -8.77 -19.48
C GLN A 23 27.62 -9.35 -20.82
N ASN A 24 26.86 -8.60 -21.63
CA ASN A 24 26.29 -9.04 -22.90
C ASN A 24 26.51 -8.02 -24.03
N PRO A 25 27.77 -7.60 -24.30
CA PRO A 25 28.07 -6.52 -25.22
C PRO A 25 27.79 -6.86 -26.70
N ASP A 26 27.67 -8.14 -27.05
CA ASP A 26 27.25 -8.60 -28.39
C ASP A 26 25.73 -8.62 -28.56
N LYS A 27 24.98 -8.48 -27.45
CA LYS A 27 23.51 -8.52 -27.44
C LYS A 27 22.87 -7.15 -27.36
N PHE A 28 23.44 -6.22 -26.61
CA PHE A 28 22.84 -4.90 -26.34
C PHE A 28 23.75 -3.73 -26.69
N ARG A 29 23.18 -2.65 -27.20
CA ARG A 29 23.84 -1.36 -27.42
C ARG A 29 23.02 -0.25 -26.78
N VAL A 30 23.67 0.63 -26.01
CA VAL A 30 23.00 1.77 -25.36
C VAL A 30 22.95 2.95 -26.33
N ILE A 31 21.75 3.44 -26.63
CA ILE A 31 21.52 4.61 -27.50
C ILE A 31 21.38 5.88 -26.68
N GLY A 32 20.57 5.82 -25.61
CA GLY A 32 20.22 6.99 -24.81
C GLY A 32 20.28 6.72 -23.32
N LEU A 33 20.77 7.70 -22.56
CA LEU A 33 20.75 7.69 -21.09
C LEU A 33 20.08 8.95 -20.55
N ALA A 34 19.17 8.79 -19.60
CA ALA A 34 18.65 9.91 -18.82
C ALA A 34 18.86 9.68 -17.32
N ALA A 35 19.27 10.72 -16.60
CA ALA A 35 19.42 10.66 -15.14
C ALA A 35 18.83 11.90 -14.45
N GLY A 36 18.63 11.79 -13.13
CA GLY A 36 18.10 12.88 -12.32
C GLY A 36 19.10 14.02 -12.13
N ARG A 37 20.08 13.80 -11.25
CA ARG A 37 21.07 14.82 -10.81
C ARG A 37 22.48 14.30 -10.56
N ASN A 38 22.71 12.99 -10.68
CA ASN A 38 23.99 12.37 -10.34
C ASN A 38 24.97 12.48 -11.53
N VAL A 39 25.63 13.64 -11.63
CA VAL A 39 26.54 13.96 -12.74
C VAL A 39 27.73 12.99 -12.79
N GLU A 40 28.35 12.71 -11.65
CA GLU A 40 29.54 11.87 -11.57
C GLU A 40 29.29 10.48 -12.17
N MET A 41 28.24 9.80 -11.72
CA MET A 41 27.88 8.48 -12.21
C MET A 41 27.41 8.52 -13.68
N LEU A 42 26.61 9.54 -14.05
CA LEU A 42 26.17 9.67 -15.44
C LEU A 42 27.37 9.86 -16.38
N ALA A 43 28.35 10.70 -16.03
CA ALA A 43 29.56 10.90 -16.82
C ALA A 43 30.36 9.59 -16.97
N GLN A 44 30.49 8.79 -15.90
CA GLN A 44 31.13 7.47 -15.97
C GLN A 44 30.39 6.54 -16.94
N GLN A 45 29.05 6.49 -16.88
CA GLN A 45 28.24 5.69 -17.78
C GLN A 45 28.37 6.15 -19.23
N VAL A 46 28.38 7.46 -19.50
CA VAL A 46 28.58 8.01 -20.85
C VAL A 46 29.93 7.58 -21.42
N ARG A 47 31.00 7.63 -20.62
CA ARG A 47 32.34 7.18 -21.04
C ARG A 47 32.37 5.69 -21.38
N GLN A 48 31.71 4.86 -20.58
CA GLN A 48 31.72 3.42 -20.76
C GLN A 48 30.89 2.98 -21.97
N PHE A 49 29.68 3.54 -22.13
CA PHE A 49 28.71 3.04 -23.10
C PHE A 49 28.62 3.87 -24.37
N SER A 50 29.22 5.06 -24.40
CA SER A 50 29.23 5.99 -25.54
C SER A 50 27.84 6.18 -26.21
N PRO A 51 26.79 6.53 -25.43
CA PRO A 51 25.45 6.75 -25.98
C PRO A 51 25.46 7.92 -26.97
N GLU A 52 24.46 7.93 -27.87
CA GLU A 52 24.29 9.00 -28.86
C GLU A 52 23.60 10.23 -28.27
N ILE A 53 22.74 10.04 -27.26
CA ILE A 53 21.98 11.12 -26.59
C ILE A 53 21.98 10.94 -25.07
N VAL A 54 22.09 12.04 -24.34
CA VAL A 54 22.10 12.05 -22.88
C VAL A 54 21.30 13.23 -22.34
N ALA A 55 20.47 12.98 -21.32
CA ALA A 55 19.77 14.02 -20.59
C ALA A 55 20.04 13.98 -19.08
N ILE A 56 20.14 15.16 -18.47
CA ILE A 56 20.09 15.33 -17.02
C ILE A 56 18.86 16.17 -16.65
N ASN A 57 17.98 15.61 -15.82
CA ASN A 57 16.71 16.26 -15.50
C ASN A 57 16.90 17.55 -14.68
N ASP A 58 17.86 17.58 -13.76
CA ASP A 58 18.21 18.78 -13.00
C ASP A 58 19.02 19.74 -13.88
N GLU A 59 18.37 20.77 -14.40
CA GLU A 59 18.98 21.78 -15.29
C GLU A 59 20.18 22.48 -14.65
N SER A 60 20.19 22.63 -13.32
CA SER A 60 21.32 23.25 -12.60
C SER A 60 22.62 22.44 -12.72
N LYS A 61 22.51 21.16 -13.07
CA LYS A 61 23.62 20.22 -13.24
C LYS A 61 24.10 20.07 -14.68
N PHE A 62 23.46 20.74 -15.64
CA PHE A 62 23.78 20.60 -17.06
C PHE A 62 25.21 21.03 -17.40
N THR A 63 25.65 22.19 -16.91
CA THR A 63 27.02 22.68 -17.13
C THR A 63 28.07 21.73 -16.56
N GLU A 64 27.83 21.25 -15.33
CA GLU A 64 28.71 20.29 -14.66
C GLU A 64 28.87 18.99 -15.48
N LEU A 65 27.77 18.46 -16.03
CA LEU A 65 27.82 17.28 -16.91
C LEU A 65 28.61 17.56 -18.19
N LYS A 66 28.36 18.70 -18.84
CA LYS A 66 29.04 19.08 -20.08
C LYS A 66 30.56 19.18 -19.88
N GLU A 67 31.00 19.75 -18.77
CA GLU A 67 32.41 19.82 -18.40
C GLU A 67 32.99 18.42 -18.09
N ALA A 68 32.25 17.59 -17.35
CA ALA A 68 32.68 16.26 -16.93
C ALA A 68 32.92 15.28 -18.08
N ILE A 69 32.41 15.55 -19.29
CA ILE A 69 32.60 14.72 -20.48
C ILE A 69 33.23 15.47 -21.66
N ALA A 70 33.71 16.69 -21.48
CA ALA A 70 34.15 17.58 -22.58
C ALA A 70 35.29 17.02 -23.45
N ASP A 71 36.07 16.07 -22.91
CA ASP A 71 37.16 15.37 -23.59
C ASP A 71 36.69 14.26 -24.54
N LEU A 72 35.47 13.75 -24.41
CA LEU A 72 34.97 12.63 -25.22
C LEU A 72 34.78 12.99 -26.70
N ARG A 73 35.06 12.05 -27.59
CA ARG A 73 34.80 12.17 -29.04
C ARG A 73 34.28 10.83 -29.59
N PRO A 74 33.14 10.80 -30.32
CA PRO A 74 32.21 11.91 -30.54
C PRO A 74 31.53 12.36 -29.24
N GLN A 75 31.01 13.59 -29.23
CA GLN A 75 30.16 14.07 -28.13
C GLN A 75 28.73 13.55 -28.34
N PRO A 76 28.03 13.10 -27.27
CA PRO A 76 26.61 12.83 -27.35
C PRO A 76 25.82 14.13 -27.55
N ILE A 77 24.60 14.02 -28.04
CA ILE A 77 23.60 15.10 -27.95
C ILE A 77 23.26 15.27 -26.47
N LEU A 78 23.55 16.45 -25.91
CA LEU A 78 23.30 16.76 -24.50
C LEU A 78 22.05 17.61 -24.34
N LEU A 79 21.12 17.14 -23.51
CA LEU A 79 19.87 17.81 -23.17
C LEU A 79 19.73 17.98 -21.65
N ALA A 80 18.82 18.85 -21.25
CA ALA A 80 18.50 19.12 -19.85
C ALA A 80 16.99 19.16 -19.64
N GLY A 81 16.58 19.05 -18.37
CA GLY A 81 15.18 19.21 -17.98
C GLY A 81 14.29 18.05 -18.41
N GLN A 82 13.01 18.19 -18.11
CA GLN A 82 11.99 17.18 -18.40
C GLN A 82 11.86 16.93 -19.91
N ASP A 83 11.88 17.99 -20.71
CA ASP A 83 11.83 17.90 -22.17
C ASP A 83 13.01 17.10 -22.75
N GLY A 84 14.21 17.26 -22.16
CA GLY A 84 15.38 16.48 -22.52
C GLY A 84 15.22 14.99 -22.23
N VAL A 85 14.61 14.63 -21.10
CA VAL A 85 14.32 13.23 -20.74
C VAL A 85 13.29 12.62 -21.70
N ILE A 86 12.26 13.38 -22.06
CA ILE A 86 11.24 12.98 -23.05
C ILE A 86 11.88 12.74 -24.41
N GLU A 87 12.78 13.64 -24.85
CA GLU A 87 13.49 13.48 -26.12
C GLU A 87 14.37 12.23 -26.13
N VAL A 88 15.14 11.98 -25.06
CA VAL A 88 15.94 10.75 -24.92
C VAL A 88 15.08 9.50 -25.08
N ALA A 89 13.88 9.48 -24.50
CA ALA A 89 12.99 8.32 -24.56
C ALA A 89 12.59 7.98 -26.00
N ARG A 90 12.28 8.99 -26.83
CA ARG A 90 11.87 8.79 -28.24
C ARG A 90 13.02 8.77 -29.26
N TYR A 91 14.23 9.17 -28.88
CA TYR A 91 15.36 9.36 -29.80
C TYR A 91 15.86 8.09 -30.50
N GLY A 92 16.24 8.23 -31.78
CA GLY A 92 17.06 7.28 -32.51
C GLY A 92 16.38 5.94 -32.84
N ASP A 93 17.20 4.93 -33.10
CA ASP A 93 16.81 3.58 -33.51
C ASP A 93 16.61 2.60 -32.33
N SER A 94 16.48 3.13 -31.10
CA SER A 94 16.28 2.31 -29.90
C SER A 94 15.00 1.48 -30.03
N GLU A 95 15.15 0.17 -29.93
CA GLU A 95 14.06 -0.81 -30.04
C GLU A 95 13.28 -0.94 -28.73
N ALA A 96 13.94 -0.69 -27.59
CA ALA A 96 13.31 -0.76 -26.28
C ALA A 96 13.78 0.32 -25.31
N VAL A 97 12.86 0.79 -24.47
CA VAL A 97 13.11 1.77 -23.41
C VAL A 97 12.91 1.13 -22.04
N VAL A 98 13.94 1.19 -21.19
CA VAL A 98 13.86 0.75 -19.79
C VAL A 98 13.43 1.92 -18.91
N THR A 99 12.33 1.76 -18.18
CA THR A 99 11.74 2.82 -17.35
C THR A 99 12.20 2.71 -15.89
N GLY A 100 13.36 3.28 -15.58
CA GLY A 100 13.94 3.30 -14.23
C GLY A 100 13.71 4.59 -13.43
N ILE A 101 12.90 5.52 -13.94
CA ILE A 101 12.51 6.75 -13.22
C ILE A 101 11.48 6.40 -12.16
N VAL A 102 11.65 6.87 -10.92
CA VAL A 102 10.72 6.59 -9.81
C VAL A 102 9.50 7.51 -9.89
N GLY A 103 8.31 6.96 -9.63
CA GLY A 103 7.06 7.71 -9.49
C GLY A 103 6.44 8.16 -10.82
N CYS A 104 5.42 9.00 -10.75
CA CYS A 104 4.67 9.51 -11.91
C CYS A 104 5.53 10.34 -12.89
N ALA A 105 6.74 10.77 -12.47
CA ALA A 105 7.69 11.46 -13.34
C ALA A 105 8.13 10.64 -14.57
N GLY A 106 7.99 9.30 -14.52
CA GLY A 106 8.26 8.41 -15.65
C GLY A 106 7.17 8.40 -16.74
N LEU A 107 5.99 8.97 -16.49
CA LEU A 107 4.83 8.85 -17.37
C LEU A 107 5.04 9.48 -18.74
N LEU A 108 5.36 10.78 -18.79
CA LEU A 108 5.53 11.49 -20.07
C LEU A 108 6.66 10.93 -20.95
N PRO A 109 7.85 10.62 -20.40
CA PRO A 109 8.88 9.93 -21.19
C PRO A 109 8.41 8.55 -21.70
N THR A 110 7.63 7.81 -20.91
CA THR A 110 7.10 6.49 -21.34
C THR A 110 6.12 6.66 -22.50
N ILE A 111 5.19 7.62 -22.42
CA ILE A 111 4.26 7.93 -23.51
C ILE A 111 5.03 8.30 -24.78
N ALA A 112 6.04 9.18 -24.69
CA ALA A 112 6.84 9.55 -25.85
C ALA A 112 7.59 8.37 -26.50
N ALA A 113 8.03 7.40 -25.69
CA ALA A 113 8.61 6.16 -26.20
C ALA A 113 7.57 5.28 -26.93
N ILE A 114 6.35 5.18 -26.39
CA ILE A 114 5.23 4.46 -27.00
C ILE A 114 4.84 5.09 -28.33
N GLU A 115 4.70 6.42 -28.38
CA GLU A 115 4.39 7.17 -29.60
C GLU A 115 5.46 6.96 -30.68
N ALA A 116 6.72 6.86 -30.27
CA ALA A 116 7.87 6.54 -31.11
C ALA A 116 7.97 5.04 -31.48
N ARG A 117 6.96 4.22 -31.11
CA ARG A 117 6.84 2.78 -31.39
C ARG A 117 7.97 1.93 -30.82
N LYS A 118 8.42 2.26 -29.61
CA LYS A 118 9.44 1.49 -28.89
C LYS A 118 8.80 0.56 -27.88
N ASP A 119 9.33 -0.66 -27.77
CA ASP A 119 8.93 -1.57 -26.72
C ASP A 119 9.33 -1.00 -25.35
N ILE A 120 8.52 -1.23 -24.33
CA ILE A 120 8.75 -0.69 -22.99
C ILE A 120 9.12 -1.83 -22.05
N ALA A 121 10.32 -1.79 -21.49
CA ALA A 121 10.70 -2.60 -20.34
C ALA A 121 10.28 -1.86 -19.07
N LEU A 122 9.07 -2.16 -18.59
CA LEU A 122 8.38 -1.43 -17.54
C LEU A 122 8.90 -1.83 -16.15
N ALA A 123 9.76 -1.01 -15.56
CA ALA A 123 10.19 -1.17 -14.16
C ALA A 123 9.55 -0.14 -13.23
N ASN A 124 9.06 0.97 -13.77
CA ASN A 124 8.31 2.00 -13.04
C ASN A 124 6.82 1.69 -13.05
N LYS A 125 6.36 0.96 -12.02
CA LYS A 125 4.94 0.60 -11.84
C LYS A 125 4.01 1.80 -11.76
N GLU A 126 4.48 2.91 -11.19
CA GLU A 126 3.66 4.10 -10.95
C GLU A 126 3.09 4.71 -12.23
N THR A 127 3.79 4.60 -13.37
CA THR A 127 3.28 5.00 -14.68
C THR A 127 1.99 4.27 -15.03
N LEU A 128 1.98 2.93 -14.88
CA LEU A 128 0.81 2.13 -15.22
C LEU A 128 -0.30 2.23 -14.17
N ILE A 129 0.07 2.36 -12.90
CA ILE A 129 -0.90 2.52 -11.82
C ILE A 129 -1.66 3.83 -11.94
N ALA A 130 -0.95 4.94 -12.16
CA ALA A 130 -1.58 6.25 -12.25
C ALA A 130 -2.32 6.43 -13.58
N ALA A 131 -1.78 5.91 -14.69
CA ALA A 131 -2.24 6.25 -16.03
C ALA A 131 -2.66 5.04 -16.87
N GLY A 132 -2.95 3.88 -16.28
CA GLY A 132 -3.41 2.68 -17.00
C GLY A 132 -4.50 2.93 -18.06
N PRO A 133 -5.56 3.72 -17.76
CA PRO A 133 -6.59 4.07 -18.74
C PRO A 133 -6.10 4.90 -19.94
N VAL A 134 -4.94 5.55 -19.84
CA VAL A 134 -4.31 6.34 -20.91
C VAL A 134 -3.21 5.54 -21.61
N VAL A 135 -2.38 4.84 -20.85
CA VAL A 135 -1.22 4.09 -21.36
C VAL A 135 -1.66 2.87 -22.15
N ASN A 136 -2.60 2.06 -21.65
CA ASN A 136 -2.99 0.82 -22.33
C ASN A 136 -3.57 1.06 -23.75
N PRO A 137 -4.47 2.03 -23.98
CA PRO A 137 -4.92 2.36 -25.33
C PRO A 137 -3.78 2.77 -26.26
N LEU A 138 -2.79 3.52 -25.78
CA LEU A 138 -1.62 3.93 -26.59
C LEU A 138 -0.74 2.73 -26.94
N ILE A 139 -0.57 1.77 -26.02
CA ILE A 139 0.15 0.51 -26.29
C ILE A 139 -0.52 -0.23 -27.46
N GLU A 140 -1.85 -0.37 -27.41
CA GLU A 140 -2.64 -1.02 -28.47
C GLU A 140 -2.58 -0.25 -29.80
N GLU A 141 -2.74 1.08 -29.77
CA GLU A 141 -2.73 1.95 -30.94
C GLU A 141 -1.40 1.89 -31.69
N HIS A 142 -0.28 1.94 -30.97
CA HIS A 142 1.05 1.96 -31.55
C HIS A 142 1.64 0.56 -31.80
N GLY A 143 0.99 -0.49 -31.32
CA GLY A 143 1.42 -1.89 -31.49
C GLY A 143 2.74 -2.19 -30.79
N VAL A 144 3.04 -1.49 -29.70
CA VAL A 144 4.25 -1.70 -28.89
C VAL A 144 4.04 -2.75 -27.83
N LYS A 145 5.12 -3.38 -27.35
CA LYS A 145 5.03 -4.33 -26.25
C LYS A 145 5.31 -3.63 -24.92
N LEU A 146 4.46 -3.90 -23.93
CA LEU A 146 4.70 -3.55 -22.54
C LEU A 146 5.22 -4.79 -21.80
N LEU A 147 6.54 -4.85 -21.59
CA LEU A 147 7.24 -6.00 -21.01
C LEU A 147 7.52 -5.71 -19.52
N PRO A 148 6.91 -6.46 -18.58
CA PRO A 148 7.10 -6.20 -17.16
C PRO A 148 8.52 -6.55 -16.70
N ALA A 149 9.16 -5.58 -16.05
CA ALA A 149 10.47 -5.74 -15.42
C ALA A 149 10.39 -5.72 -13.89
N ASP A 150 9.22 -5.42 -13.30
CA ASP A 150 8.96 -5.72 -11.90
C ASP A 150 8.98 -7.24 -11.66
N SER A 151 9.48 -7.68 -10.51
CA SER A 151 9.89 -9.07 -10.31
C SER A 151 8.71 -10.05 -10.34
N GLU A 152 7.60 -9.66 -9.72
CA GLU A 152 6.38 -10.43 -9.61
C GLU A 152 5.62 -10.48 -10.95
N HIS A 153 5.51 -9.36 -11.65
CA HIS A 153 4.85 -9.31 -12.96
C HIS A 153 5.69 -9.95 -14.05
N SER A 154 7.02 -9.86 -13.97
CA SER A 154 7.92 -10.62 -14.84
C SER A 154 7.78 -12.13 -14.59
N ALA A 155 7.58 -12.54 -13.33
CA ALA A 155 7.29 -13.93 -12.98
C ALA A 155 5.96 -14.42 -13.56
N ILE A 156 4.90 -13.62 -13.44
CA ILE A 156 3.59 -13.90 -14.07
C ILE A 156 3.74 -14.01 -15.58
N PHE A 157 4.38 -13.03 -16.21
CA PHE A 157 4.61 -13.00 -17.64
C PHE A 157 5.40 -14.23 -18.12
N GLN A 158 6.44 -14.65 -17.39
CA GLN A 158 7.17 -15.88 -17.68
C GLN A 158 6.31 -17.14 -17.59
N CYS A 159 5.42 -17.23 -16.61
CA CYS A 159 4.52 -18.38 -16.47
C CYS A 159 3.44 -18.42 -17.56
N LEU A 160 3.06 -17.27 -18.11
CA LEU A 160 2.08 -17.17 -19.19
C LEU A 160 2.62 -17.61 -20.56
N GLN A 161 3.93 -17.83 -20.70
CA GLN A 161 4.50 -18.25 -21.98
C GLN A 161 4.02 -19.65 -22.36
N GLY A 162 3.19 -19.73 -23.40
CA GLY A 162 2.56 -20.97 -23.85
C GLY A 162 1.18 -21.24 -23.23
N VAL A 163 0.69 -20.36 -22.35
CA VAL A 163 -0.67 -20.42 -21.81
C VAL A 163 -1.65 -19.84 -22.84
N PRO A 164 -2.78 -20.50 -23.15
CA PRO A 164 -3.82 -19.93 -24.02
C PRO A 164 -4.39 -18.63 -23.44
N LYS A 165 -4.91 -17.73 -24.29
CA LYS A 165 -5.39 -16.39 -23.89
C LYS A 165 -6.36 -16.40 -22.69
N GLU A 166 -7.30 -17.35 -22.66
CA GLU A 166 -8.30 -17.49 -21.59
C GLU A 166 -7.89 -18.52 -20.51
N GLY A 167 -6.62 -18.95 -20.54
CA GLY A 167 -6.09 -19.98 -19.66
C GLY A 167 -5.80 -19.48 -18.25
N LEU A 168 -5.56 -18.17 -18.07
CA LEU A 168 -5.32 -17.56 -16.77
C LEU A 168 -6.62 -17.46 -15.97
N ARG A 169 -6.64 -18.03 -14.76
CA ARG A 169 -7.78 -17.99 -13.85
C ARG A 169 -7.57 -17.02 -12.71
N ARG A 170 -6.37 -17.02 -12.12
CA ARG A 170 -6.04 -16.23 -10.93
C ARG A 170 -4.54 -15.93 -10.87
N ILE A 171 -4.18 -14.76 -10.35
CA ILE A 171 -2.80 -14.40 -10.01
C ILE A 171 -2.61 -14.56 -8.50
N ILE A 172 -1.49 -15.15 -8.10
CA ILE A 172 -1.04 -15.22 -6.71
C ILE A 172 0.25 -14.40 -6.61
N LEU A 173 0.09 -13.16 -6.16
CA LEU A 173 1.13 -12.16 -6.06
C LEU A 173 1.87 -12.33 -4.73
N THR A 174 3.09 -12.85 -4.77
CA THR A 174 3.85 -13.08 -3.53
C THR A 174 4.39 -11.77 -2.98
N ALA A 175 4.58 -11.66 -1.67
CA ALA A 175 5.19 -10.49 -1.04
C ALA A 175 6.19 -10.91 0.04
N SER A 176 7.30 -10.18 0.19
CA SER A 176 8.23 -10.43 1.30
C SER A 176 7.58 -10.19 2.67
N GLY A 177 6.58 -9.32 2.76
CA GLY A 177 6.00 -8.82 4.03
C GLY A 177 6.74 -7.62 4.63
N GLY A 178 7.83 -7.17 4.01
CA GLY A 178 8.57 -5.98 4.42
C GLY A 178 9.28 -6.08 5.77
N ALA A 179 9.80 -4.95 6.24
CA ALA A 179 10.63 -4.85 7.45
C ALA A 179 9.92 -5.29 8.74
N PHE A 180 8.60 -5.09 8.80
CA PHE A 180 7.80 -5.22 10.03
C PHE A 180 6.90 -6.45 10.08
N ARG A 181 7.07 -7.37 9.12
CA ARG A 181 6.31 -8.63 9.04
C ARG A 181 6.22 -9.34 10.39
N ASP A 182 7.37 -9.51 11.03
CA ASP A 182 7.53 -10.28 12.26
C ASP A 182 7.46 -9.40 13.53
N TRP A 183 7.14 -8.11 13.40
CA TRP A 183 6.98 -7.20 14.54
C TRP A 183 5.55 -7.27 15.10
N PRO A 184 5.37 -7.20 16.43
CA PRO A 184 4.06 -6.95 17.04
C PRO A 184 3.49 -5.61 16.60
N ILE A 185 2.16 -5.52 16.42
CA ILE A 185 1.49 -4.32 15.91
C ILE A 185 1.70 -3.10 16.81
N GLU A 186 1.82 -3.32 18.12
CA GLU A 186 2.01 -2.28 19.13
C GLU A 186 3.35 -1.54 18.97
N LYS A 187 4.34 -2.16 18.31
CA LYS A 187 5.64 -1.52 18.04
C LYS A 187 5.57 -0.52 16.87
N LEU A 188 4.56 -0.60 16.02
CA LEU A 188 4.50 0.21 14.79
C LEU A 188 4.30 1.70 15.06
N SER A 189 3.72 2.05 16.22
CA SER A 189 3.55 3.44 16.66
C SER A 189 4.88 4.18 16.89
N ASN A 190 5.97 3.44 17.11
CA ASN A 190 7.30 3.98 17.42
C ASN A 190 8.31 3.77 16.28
N VAL A 191 7.87 3.35 15.11
CA VAL A 191 8.74 3.11 13.95
C VAL A 191 9.40 4.40 13.49
N LYS A 192 10.73 4.34 13.27
CA LYS A 192 11.52 5.43 12.70
C LYS A 192 11.84 5.16 11.24
N VAL A 193 12.25 6.22 10.53
CA VAL A 193 12.74 6.11 9.15
C VAL A 193 13.87 5.09 9.03
N ALA A 194 14.81 5.10 9.98
CA ALA A 194 15.95 4.18 10.01
C ALA A 194 15.54 2.70 10.12
N ASP A 195 14.35 2.40 10.63
CA ASP A 195 13.80 1.05 10.70
C ASP A 195 13.12 0.68 9.38
N ALA A 196 12.33 1.61 8.83
CA ALA A 196 11.52 1.39 7.64
C ALA A 196 12.32 1.34 6.33
N ILE A 197 13.58 1.80 6.32
CA ILE A 197 14.47 1.74 5.14
C ILE A 197 15.37 0.49 5.11
N LYS A 198 15.13 -0.49 5.98
CA LYS A 198 15.84 -1.78 5.99
C LYS A 198 14.93 -2.87 5.41
N HIS A 199 15.35 -3.50 4.32
CA HIS A 199 14.60 -4.63 3.76
C HIS A 199 15.32 -5.97 4.04
N PRO A 200 14.61 -7.05 4.44
CA PRO A 200 15.25 -8.34 4.77
C PRO A 200 15.98 -9.02 3.60
N ASN A 201 15.44 -8.91 2.38
CA ASN A 201 15.88 -9.72 1.23
C ASN A 201 16.45 -8.94 0.05
N TRP A 202 16.24 -7.62 -0.01
CA TRP A 202 16.43 -6.82 -1.23
C TRP A 202 17.22 -5.56 -0.91
N SER A 203 18.07 -5.12 -1.82
CA SER A 203 18.70 -3.80 -1.77
C SER A 203 17.95 -2.88 -2.73
N MET A 204 17.22 -1.90 -2.19
CA MET A 204 16.29 -1.07 -2.97
C MET A 204 16.35 0.40 -2.55
N GLY A 205 15.74 1.27 -3.36
CA GLY A 205 15.61 2.69 -3.06
C GLY A 205 14.74 2.96 -1.82
N ARG A 206 14.97 4.08 -1.14
CA ARG A 206 14.30 4.42 0.13
C ARG A 206 12.77 4.38 0.04
N LYS A 207 12.18 4.92 -1.03
CA LYS A 207 10.72 4.99 -1.25
C LYS A 207 10.10 3.59 -1.30
N ILE A 208 10.58 2.74 -2.21
CA ILE A 208 10.07 1.36 -2.36
C ILE A 208 10.31 0.52 -1.10
N THR A 209 11.38 0.77 -0.34
CA THR A 209 11.60 0.08 0.93
C THR A 209 10.54 0.46 1.98
N VAL A 210 10.14 1.73 2.05
CA VAL A 210 9.02 2.16 2.90
C VAL A 210 7.70 1.59 2.41
N ASP A 211 7.43 1.60 1.11
CA ASP A 211 6.22 1.00 0.53
C ASP A 211 6.15 -0.52 0.80
N SER A 212 7.29 -1.21 0.80
CA SER A 212 7.36 -2.62 1.20
C SER A 212 7.03 -2.79 2.69
N ALA A 213 7.53 -1.90 3.54
CA ALA A 213 7.25 -1.92 4.98
C ALA A 213 5.78 -1.63 5.31
N THR A 214 5.10 -0.78 4.54
CA THR A 214 3.65 -0.51 4.66
C THR A 214 2.77 -1.51 3.91
N MET A 215 3.39 -2.41 3.12
CA MET A 215 2.74 -3.24 2.11
C MET A 215 1.97 -2.47 1.01
N MET A 216 2.12 -1.14 0.94
CA MET A 216 1.59 -0.36 -0.18
C MET A 216 2.24 -0.78 -1.50
N ASN A 217 3.51 -1.18 -1.50
CA ASN A 217 4.19 -1.68 -2.71
C ASN A 217 3.38 -2.82 -3.33
N LYS A 218 2.94 -3.78 -2.51
CA LYS A 218 2.17 -4.92 -2.99
C LYS A 218 0.75 -4.53 -3.42
N GLY A 219 0.12 -3.57 -2.73
CA GLY A 219 -1.16 -3.01 -3.15
C GLY A 219 -1.08 -2.32 -4.52
N LEU A 220 -0.03 -1.53 -4.75
CA LEU A 220 0.25 -0.90 -6.04
C LEU A 220 0.44 -1.93 -7.16
N GLU A 221 1.15 -3.01 -6.87
CA GLU A 221 1.38 -4.10 -7.83
C GLU A 221 0.12 -4.91 -8.17
N VAL A 222 -0.89 -4.94 -7.29
CA VAL A 222 -2.22 -5.49 -7.62
C VAL A 222 -2.88 -4.69 -8.73
N ILE A 223 -2.83 -3.36 -8.65
CA ILE A 223 -3.36 -2.46 -9.70
C ILE A 223 -2.57 -2.63 -11.00
N GLU A 224 -1.25 -2.74 -10.90
CA GLU A 224 -0.40 -3.00 -12.06
C GLU A 224 -0.72 -4.36 -12.72
N ALA A 225 -0.92 -5.42 -11.93
CA ALA A 225 -1.28 -6.74 -12.45
C ALA A 225 -2.64 -6.73 -13.17
N HIS A 226 -3.62 -5.98 -12.65
CA HIS A 226 -4.89 -5.75 -13.34
C HIS A 226 -4.67 -5.15 -14.73
N TYR A 227 -3.90 -4.07 -14.83
CA TYR A 227 -3.67 -3.40 -16.12
C TYR A 227 -2.78 -4.20 -17.09
N LEU A 228 -1.84 -5.00 -16.59
CA LEU A 228 -0.96 -5.83 -17.42
C LEU A 228 -1.64 -7.09 -17.96
N PHE A 229 -2.47 -7.74 -17.15
CA PHE A 229 -2.95 -9.09 -17.42
C PHE A 229 -4.47 -9.20 -17.56
N GLY A 230 -5.21 -8.11 -17.34
CA GLY A 230 -6.65 -8.05 -17.59
C GLY A 230 -7.52 -8.85 -16.62
N LEU A 231 -7.00 -9.22 -15.45
CA LEU A 231 -7.80 -9.89 -14.41
C LEU A 231 -8.51 -8.90 -13.51
N ASP A 232 -9.75 -9.22 -13.13
CA ASP A 232 -10.46 -8.52 -12.06
C ASP A 232 -9.72 -8.63 -10.71
N TYR A 233 -9.85 -7.60 -9.88
CA TYR A 233 -9.19 -7.54 -8.56
C TYR A 233 -9.49 -8.72 -7.64
N ASP A 234 -10.68 -9.32 -7.75
CA ASP A 234 -11.07 -10.48 -6.95
C ASP A 234 -10.34 -11.77 -7.36
N ASN A 235 -9.64 -11.76 -8.50
CA ASN A 235 -8.80 -12.84 -9.01
C ASN A 235 -7.30 -12.55 -8.89
N ILE A 236 -6.91 -11.60 -8.02
CA ILE A 236 -5.51 -11.28 -7.72
C ILE A 236 -5.33 -11.36 -6.21
N ASP A 237 -4.67 -12.41 -5.73
CA ASP A 237 -4.42 -12.65 -4.31
C ASP A 237 -3.03 -12.18 -3.91
N ILE A 238 -2.90 -11.60 -2.72
CA ILE A 238 -1.59 -11.35 -2.09
C ILE A 238 -1.27 -12.48 -1.12
N VAL A 239 -0.07 -13.05 -1.24
CA VAL A 239 0.43 -14.08 -0.32
C VAL A 239 1.80 -13.69 0.22
N ILE A 240 1.99 -13.72 1.54
CA ILE A 240 3.30 -13.46 2.15
C ILE A 240 4.21 -14.68 1.94
N HIS A 241 5.29 -14.49 1.19
CA HIS A 241 6.38 -15.44 0.96
C HIS A 241 7.71 -14.83 1.46
N PRO A 242 8.10 -15.06 2.73
CA PRO A 242 9.25 -14.43 3.37
C PRO A 242 10.60 -14.63 2.68
N GLN A 243 10.77 -15.73 1.94
CA GLN A 243 12.05 -16.10 1.32
C GLN A 243 12.30 -15.39 -0.01
N SER A 244 11.26 -14.83 -0.64
CA SER A 244 11.35 -14.18 -1.97
C SER A 244 12.07 -15.04 -3.02
N ILE A 245 11.79 -16.35 -3.03
CA ILE A 245 12.32 -17.30 -4.03
C ILE A 245 11.29 -17.55 -5.13
N ILE A 246 10.03 -17.76 -4.75
CA ILE A 246 8.92 -17.75 -5.69
C ILE A 246 8.49 -16.30 -5.84
N HIS A 247 8.67 -15.72 -7.02
CA HIS A 247 8.39 -14.31 -7.25
C HIS A 247 6.89 -14.09 -7.50
N SER A 248 6.23 -14.96 -8.26
CA SER A 248 4.76 -15.00 -8.34
C SER A 248 4.28 -16.33 -8.91
N LEU A 249 2.98 -16.60 -8.80
CA LEU A 249 2.32 -17.76 -9.35
C LEU A 249 1.08 -17.35 -10.15
N ILE A 250 0.71 -18.18 -11.11
CA ILE A 250 -0.58 -18.13 -11.80
C ILE A 250 -1.32 -19.45 -11.60
N GLU A 251 -2.62 -19.38 -11.38
CA GLU A 251 -3.51 -20.53 -11.46
C GLU A 251 -4.21 -20.51 -12.82
N LEU A 252 -4.28 -21.68 -13.44
CA LEU A 252 -4.94 -21.89 -14.72
C LEU A 252 -6.36 -22.42 -14.57
N GLN A 253 -7.14 -22.39 -15.65
CA GLN A 253 -8.53 -22.87 -15.65
C GLN A 253 -8.69 -24.34 -15.22
N ASP A 254 -7.67 -25.16 -15.46
CA ASP A 254 -7.63 -26.57 -15.05
C ASP A 254 -7.12 -26.79 -13.62
N THR A 255 -7.00 -25.73 -12.83
CA THR A 255 -6.48 -25.69 -11.44
C THR A 255 -4.97 -25.91 -11.30
N SER A 256 -4.23 -26.10 -12.40
CA SER A 256 -2.77 -26.14 -12.37
C SER A 256 -2.19 -24.81 -11.92
N VAL A 257 -1.14 -24.83 -11.11
CA VAL A 257 -0.42 -23.63 -10.66
C VAL A 257 0.99 -23.64 -11.24
N LEU A 258 1.35 -22.58 -11.96
CA LEU A 258 2.68 -22.35 -12.47
C LEU A 258 3.35 -21.24 -11.65
N ALA A 259 4.63 -21.41 -11.36
CA ALA A 259 5.41 -20.46 -10.57
C ALA A 259 6.78 -20.22 -11.22
N GLN A 260 7.24 -18.97 -11.17
CA GLN A 260 8.61 -18.64 -11.52
C GLN A 260 9.43 -18.50 -10.23
N LEU A 261 10.58 -19.18 -10.21
CA LEU A 261 11.51 -19.22 -9.09
C LEU A 261 12.85 -18.61 -9.47
N GLY A 262 13.46 -17.87 -8.55
CA GLY A 262 14.81 -17.33 -8.71
C GLY A 262 15.35 -16.75 -7.41
N TRP A 263 16.64 -16.38 -7.41
CA TRP A 263 17.15 -15.52 -6.35
C TRP A 263 16.48 -14.14 -6.42
N PRO A 264 16.37 -13.40 -5.31
CA PRO A 264 15.92 -12.01 -5.30
C PRO A 264 16.98 -11.10 -5.94
N ASP A 265 17.03 -11.13 -7.27
CA ASP A 265 17.98 -10.40 -8.12
C ASP A 265 17.22 -9.76 -9.29
N MET A 266 17.16 -8.42 -9.31
CA MET A 266 16.41 -7.68 -10.34
C MET A 266 17.03 -7.79 -11.73
N ARG A 267 18.27 -8.28 -11.86
CA ARG A 267 18.85 -8.53 -13.18
C ARG A 267 18.11 -9.65 -13.92
N LEU A 268 17.48 -10.59 -13.22
CA LEU A 268 16.68 -11.65 -13.81
C LEU A 268 15.46 -11.12 -14.60
N PRO A 269 14.53 -10.35 -13.98
CA PRO A 269 13.38 -9.81 -14.72
C PRO A 269 13.79 -8.75 -15.75
N LEU A 270 14.81 -7.93 -15.47
CA LEU A 270 15.32 -6.93 -16.43
C LEU A 270 15.88 -7.59 -17.69
N LEU A 271 16.73 -8.63 -17.53
CA LEU A 271 17.27 -9.36 -18.67
C LEU A 271 16.15 -10.00 -19.49
N TYR A 272 15.14 -10.58 -18.83
CA TYR A 272 14.04 -11.20 -19.53
C TYR A 272 13.20 -10.18 -20.32
N ALA A 273 12.85 -9.03 -19.73
CA ALA A 273 12.15 -7.96 -20.44
C ALA A 273 12.96 -7.45 -21.66
N LEU A 274 14.29 -7.38 -21.55
CA LEU A 274 15.13 -6.94 -22.65
C LEU A 274 15.30 -7.97 -23.76
N SER A 275 15.38 -9.26 -23.41
CA SER A 275 15.73 -10.35 -24.34
C SER A 275 14.54 -11.14 -24.88
N TRP A 276 13.35 -10.99 -24.28
CA TRP A 276 12.15 -11.70 -24.71
C TRP A 276 11.90 -11.56 -26.23
N PRO A 277 11.56 -12.65 -26.95
CA PRO A 277 11.20 -13.99 -26.45
C PRO A 277 12.39 -14.92 -26.12
N GLU A 278 13.62 -14.48 -26.38
CA GLU A 278 14.82 -15.28 -26.15
C GLU A 278 15.22 -15.30 -24.68
N ARG A 279 16.02 -16.30 -24.30
CA ARG A 279 16.72 -16.34 -23.01
C ARG A 279 18.21 -16.31 -23.27
N ILE A 280 18.90 -15.34 -22.67
CA ILE A 280 20.34 -15.17 -22.80
C ILE A 280 21.04 -15.94 -21.67
N TYR A 281 22.12 -16.64 -22.01
CA TYR A 281 22.97 -17.32 -21.03
C TYR A 281 23.63 -16.33 -20.07
N THR A 282 23.65 -16.64 -18.78
CA THR A 282 24.41 -15.90 -17.77
C THR A 282 25.14 -16.87 -16.84
N ASP A 283 26.31 -16.46 -16.34
CA ASP A 283 27.07 -17.20 -15.33
C ASP A 283 26.76 -16.67 -13.91
N TRP A 284 25.47 -16.41 -13.66
CA TRP A 284 25.01 -15.93 -12.35
C TRP A 284 24.78 -17.09 -11.38
N LYS A 285 24.67 -16.74 -10.09
CA LYS A 285 24.40 -17.71 -9.03
C LYS A 285 23.14 -18.52 -9.36
N GLN A 286 23.28 -19.83 -9.49
CA GLN A 286 22.17 -20.75 -9.71
C GLN A 286 21.35 -20.96 -8.42
N LEU A 287 20.03 -21.16 -8.55
CA LEU A 287 19.16 -21.50 -7.43
C LEU A 287 19.41 -22.94 -7.00
N ASP A 288 19.65 -23.13 -5.70
CA ASP A 288 19.84 -24.43 -5.06
C ASP A 288 18.70 -24.61 -4.06
N LEU A 289 17.72 -25.44 -4.40
CA LEU A 289 16.51 -25.63 -3.58
C LEU A 289 16.82 -26.29 -2.22
N VAL A 290 17.85 -27.14 -2.15
CA VAL A 290 18.26 -27.78 -0.90
C VAL A 290 18.83 -26.72 0.05
N LYS A 291 19.61 -25.76 -0.47
CA LYS A 291 20.11 -24.62 0.31
C LYS A 291 19.04 -23.57 0.62
N ALA A 292 18.08 -23.36 -0.28
CA ALA A 292 16.96 -22.45 -0.05
C ALA A 292 16.08 -22.93 1.12
N GLY A 293 15.99 -24.25 1.31
CA GLY A 293 15.28 -24.85 2.44
C GLY A 293 13.76 -24.67 2.34
N SER A 294 13.12 -24.33 3.46
CA SER A 294 11.67 -24.20 3.52
C SER A 294 11.16 -22.96 2.80
N LEU A 295 10.22 -23.16 1.87
CA LEU A 295 9.41 -22.11 1.28
C LEU A 295 8.09 -22.04 2.05
N THR A 296 7.78 -20.88 2.65
CA THR A 296 6.58 -20.71 3.47
C THR A 296 5.64 -19.67 2.89
N PHE A 297 4.35 -19.81 3.18
CA PHE A 297 3.28 -18.95 2.70
C PHE A 297 2.35 -18.60 3.86
N LYS A 298 1.89 -17.35 3.93
CA LYS A 298 0.93 -16.86 4.93
C LYS A 298 -0.01 -15.83 4.30
N GLU A 299 -1.20 -15.68 4.87
CA GLU A 299 -2.07 -14.56 4.56
C GLU A 299 -1.46 -13.23 5.06
N PRO A 300 -1.66 -12.12 4.36
CA PRO A 300 -1.32 -10.79 4.86
C PRO A 300 -2.14 -10.43 6.11
N ASP A 301 -1.50 -9.75 7.05
CA ASP A 301 -2.19 -9.19 8.22
C ASP A 301 -2.86 -7.87 7.83
N ASN A 302 -4.16 -7.92 7.52
CA ASN A 302 -4.93 -6.76 7.08
C ASN A 302 -5.08 -5.66 8.15
N LEU A 303 -4.96 -6.00 9.44
CA LEU A 303 -4.98 -4.99 10.51
C LEU A 303 -3.65 -4.24 10.57
N LYS A 304 -2.55 -4.96 10.34
CA LYS A 304 -1.21 -4.38 10.30
C LYS A 304 -0.97 -3.54 9.04
N TYR A 305 -1.58 -3.92 7.92
CA TYR A 305 -1.30 -3.39 6.59
C TYR A 305 -2.53 -2.79 5.88
N PRO A 306 -3.08 -1.67 6.39
CA PRO A 306 -4.26 -1.03 5.80
C PRO A 306 -4.05 -0.57 4.34
N CYS A 307 -2.81 -0.27 3.94
CA CYS A 307 -2.47 0.13 2.58
C CYS A 307 -2.88 -0.90 1.51
N ILE A 308 -2.92 -2.20 1.85
CA ILE A 308 -3.38 -3.25 0.94
C ILE A 308 -4.83 -2.96 0.55
N GLN A 309 -5.71 -2.77 1.53
CA GLN A 309 -7.14 -2.55 1.30
C GLN A 309 -7.40 -1.22 0.59
N LEU A 310 -6.62 -0.17 0.90
CA LEU A 310 -6.69 1.11 0.18
C LEU A 310 -6.40 0.93 -1.31
N ALA A 311 -5.40 0.14 -1.66
CA ALA A 311 -5.07 -0.12 -3.06
C ALA A 311 -6.14 -0.94 -3.80
N TYR A 312 -6.68 -2.01 -3.17
CA TYR A 312 -7.81 -2.74 -3.75
C TYR A 312 -9.03 -1.84 -3.95
N ALA A 313 -9.34 -0.97 -2.99
CA ALA A 313 -10.47 -0.05 -3.07
C ALA A 313 -10.28 0.96 -4.22
N ALA A 314 -9.12 1.61 -4.29
CA ALA A 314 -8.80 2.56 -5.36
C ALA A 314 -8.79 1.90 -6.74
N GLY A 315 -8.21 0.69 -6.84
CA GLY A 315 -8.20 -0.09 -8.06
C GLY A 315 -9.61 -0.44 -8.55
N ARG A 316 -10.49 -0.92 -7.66
CA ARG A 316 -11.90 -1.24 -7.99
C ARG A 316 -12.72 -0.02 -8.40
N ILE A 317 -12.44 1.15 -7.81
CA ILE A 317 -13.05 2.42 -8.24
C ILE A 317 -12.61 2.74 -9.68
N GLY A 318 -11.33 2.54 -9.99
CA GLY A 318 -10.76 2.81 -11.31
C GLY A 318 -10.69 4.30 -11.62
N GLY A 319 -10.73 4.66 -12.91
CA GLY A 319 -10.69 6.05 -13.37
C GLY A 319 -9.45 6.81 -12.86
N SER A 320 -9.64 8.02 -12.33
CA SER A 320 -8.55 8.83 -11.76
C SER A 320 -8.18 8.49 -10.31
N MET A 321 -8.88 7.55 -9.66
CA MET A 321 -8.62 7.21 -8.24
C MET A 321 -7.24 6.57 -8.00
N PRO A 322 -6.76 5.62 -8.84
CA PRO A 322 -5.39 5.11 -8.73
C PRO A 322 -4.30 6.18 -8.84
N ALA A 323 -4.51 7.24 -9.64
CA ALA A 323 -3.58 8.37 -9.74
C ALA A 323 -3.54 9.17 -8.42
N ALA A 324 -4.69 9.45 -7.82
CA ALA A 324 -4.77 10.12 -6.52
C ALA A 324 -4.09 9.29 -5.41
N LEU A 325 -4.37 7.97 -5.35
CA LEU A 325 -3.73 7.04 -4.43
C LEU A 325 -2.20 7.06 -4.59
N ASN A 326 -1.72 6.92 -5.82
CA ASN A 326 -0.30 6.87 -6.13
C ASN A 326 0.43 8.15 -5.70
N ALA A 327 -0.09 9.30 -6.10
CA ALA A 327 0.46 10.60 -5.78
C ALA A 327 0.42 10.90 -4.27
N ALA A 328 -0.68 10.54 -3.59
CA ALA A 328 -0.79 10.64 -2.15
C ALA A 328 0.23 9.75 -1.44
N ASN A 329 0.43 8.51 -1.89
CA ASN A 329 1.42 7.60 -1.34
C ASN A 329 2.84 8.15 -1.50
N GLU A 330 3.21 8.58 -2.71
CA GLU A 330 4.53 9.17 -2.96
C GLU A 330 4.80 10.35 -2.02
N GLN A 331 3.82 11.25 -1.86
CA GLN A 331 3.97 12.40 -0.99
C GLN A 331 3.99 12.02 0.50
N ALA A 332 3.17 11.07 0.94
CA ALA A 332 3.14 10.58 2.31
C ALA A 332 4.48 9.92 2.69
N VAL A 333 5.04 9.08 1.81
CA VAL A 333 6.35 8.47 2.02
C VAL A 333 7.45 9.53 2.04
N ALA A 334 7.40 10.54 1.16
CA ALA A 334 8.35 11.66 1.21
C ALA A 334 8.30 12.40 2.55
N LEU A 335 7.10 12.73 3.04
CA LEU A 335 6.90 13.36 4.34
C LEU A 335 7.43 12.48 5.50
N PHE A 336 7.19 11.17 5.45
CA PHE A 336 7.72 10.23 6.44
C PHE A 336 9.24 10.16 6.40
N LEU A 337 9.85 10.07 5.21
CA LEU A 337 11.30 10.03 5.02
C LEU A 337 12.00 11.33 5.46
N GLU A 338 11.27 12.44 5.47
CA GLU A 338 11.65 13.75 6.02
C GLU A 338 11.32 13.90 7.51
N GLU A 339 10.84 12.83 8.17
CA GLU A 339 10.43 12.78 9.58
C GLU A 339 9.32 13.78 9.95
N LYS A 340 8.49 14.17 8.97
CA LYS A 340 7.37 15.12 9.18
C LYS A 340 6.07 14.45 9.63
N ILE A 341 5.89 13.17 9.32
CA ILE A 341 4.76 12.37 9.77
C ILE A 341 5.26 11.02 10.33
N PRO A 342 4.57 10.41 11.31
CA PRO A 342 4.89 9.08 11.80
C PRO A 342 4.47 7.99 10.78
N PHE A 343 5.03 6.79 10.93
CA PHE A 343 4.79 5.66 10.03
C PHE A 343 3.31 5.30 9.87
N LEU A 344 2.56 5.29 10.98
CA LEU A 344 1.12 4.95 10.98
C LEU A 344 0.23 6.05 10.39
N ASP A 345 0.76 7.24 10.10
CA ASP A 345 -0.02 8.29 9.45
C ASP A 345 0.05 8.22 7.93
N ILE A 346 0.98 7.43 7.36
CA ILE A 346 1.04 7.16 5.91
C ILE A 346 -0.31 6.65 5.37
N PRO A 347 -0.88 5.53 5.87
CA PRO A 347 -2.16 5.05 5.36
C PRO A 347 -3.32 6.02 5.59
N LYS A 348 -3.36 6.71 6.73
CA LYS A 348 -4.40 7.69 7.05
C LYS A 348 -4.39 8.88 6.09
N LEU A 349 -3.20 9.35 5.74
CA LEU A 349 -3.04 10.46 4.81
C LEU A 349 -3.44 10.07 3.39
N ILE A 350 -3.08 8.85 2.97
CA ILE A 350 -3.50 8.30 1.68
C ILE A 350 -5.02 8.18 1.60
N GLU A 351 -5.65 7.62 2.65
CA GLU A 351 -7.10 7.52 2.75
C GLU A 351 -7.78 8.89 2.69
N TYR A 352 -7.28 9.86 3.47
CA TYR A 352 -7.79 11.24 3.47
C TYR A 352 -7.79 11.86 2.06
N VAL A 353 -6.69 11.73 1.31
CA VAL A 353 -6.59 12.28 -0.04
C VAL A 353 -7.53 11.55 -1.01
N CYS A 354 -7.61 10.22 -0.92
CA CYS A 354 -8.52 9.43 -1.77
C CYS A 354 -9.99 9.78 -1.50
N GLU A 355 -10.37 9.98 -0.23
CA GLU A 355 -11.73 10.38 0.14
C GLU A 355 -12.08 11.76 -0.42
N LYS A 356 -11.16 12.72 -0.29
CA LYS A 356 -11.30 14.06 -0.88
C LYS A 356 -11.45 14.02 -2.40
N HIS A 357 -10.69 13.15 -3.06
CA HIS A 357 -10.68 13.02 -4.51
C HIS A 357 -12.03 12.60 -5.10
N LYS A 358 -12.88 11.92 -4.34
CA LYS A 358 -14.22 11.50 -4.81
C LYS A 358 -15.06 12.65 -5.38
N SER A 359 -14.83 13.87 -4.88
CA SER A 359 -15.53 15.08 -5.35
C SER A 359 -15.14 15.54 -6.76
N ASP A 360 -13.95 15.15 -7.25
CA ASP A 360 -13.41 15.47 -8.58
C ASP A 360 -13.04 14.19 -9.36
N TYR A 361 -13.71 13.08 -9.04
CA TYR A 361 -13.47 11.79 -9.65
C TYR A 361 -13.80 11.81 -11.15
N GLN A 362 -12.85 11.33 -11.96
CA GLN A 362 -13.00 11.18 -13.40
C GLN A 362 -13.03 9.70 -13.76
N LYS A 363 -14.14 9.23 -14.34
CA LYS A 363 -14.29 7.82 -14.73
C LYS A 363 -13.38 7.42 -15.90
N ASN A 364 -13.26 8.31 -16.89
CA ASN A 364 -12.45 8.11 -18.09
C ASN A 364 -11.45 9.27 -18.21
N PRO A 365 -10.38 9.29 -17.39
CA PRO A 365 -9.47 10.42 -17.36
C PRO A 365 -8.64 10.51 -18.64
N THR A 366 -8.40 11.73 -19.10
CA THR A 366 -7.36 12.05 -20.09
C THR A 366 -5.98 12.13 -19.43
N LEU A 367 -4.91 12.23 -20.22
CA LEU A 367 -3.56 12.45 -19.69
C LEU A 367 -3.50 13.71 -18.81
N ASP A 368 -4.12 14.80 -19.25
CA ASP A 368 -4.15 16.06 -18.50
C ASP A 368 -4.88 15.90 -17.17
N ASP A 369 -5.98 15.13 -17.12
CA ASP A 369 -6.69 14.82 -15.88
C ASP A 369 -5.82 14.02 -14.90
N ILE A 370 -5.02 13.06 -15.40
CA ILE A 370 -4.09 12.28 -14.57
C ILE A 370 -2.99 13.19 -14.00
N LEU A 371 -2.38 14.04 -14.83
CA LEU A 371 -1.33 14.97 -14.41
C LEU A 371 -1.87 16.02 -13.42
N ALA A 372 -3.08 16.52 -13.64
CA ALA A 372 -3.77 17.42 -12.74
C ALA A 372 -4.08 16.74 -11.40
N THR A 373 -4.57 15.50 -11.44
CA THR A 373 -4.84 14.68 -10.25
C THR A 373 -3.57 14.44 -9.44
N ASP A 374 -2.46 14.04 -10.07
CA ASP A 374 -1.17 13.84 -9.38
C ASP A 374 -0.73 15.12 -8.66
N LYS A 375 -0.73 16.25 -9.37
CA LYS A 375 -0.32 17.54 -8.81
C LYS A 375 -1.22 18.00 -7.67
N TRP A 376 -2.53 17.79 -7.80
CA TRP A 376 -3.49 18.10 -6.75
C TRP A 376 -3.29 17.21 -5.52
N ALA A 377 -3.22 15.89 -5.71
CA ALA A 377 -3.10 14.92 -4.62
C ALA A 377 -1.82 15.11 -3.80
N ARG A 378 -0.69 15.45 -4.44
CA ARG A 378 0.55 15.82 -3.73
C ARG A 378 0.35 17.07 -2.85
N LYS A 379 -0.32 18.10 -3.36
CA LYS A 379 -0.61 19.31 -2.57
C LYS A 379 -1.56 19.01 -1.41
N GLU A 380 -2.61 18.24 -1.68
CA GLU A 380 -3.60 17.85 -0.67
C GLU A 380 -2.98 16.96 0.40
N ALA A 381 -2.05 16.07 0.08
CA ALA A 381 -1.31 15.28 1.06
C ALA A 381 -0.46 16.16 1.99
N VAL A 382 0.20 17.21 1.48
CA VAL A 382 0.93 18.16 2.33
C VAL A 382 -0.03 18.90 3.26
N ALA A 383 -1.16 19.40 2.75
CA ALA A 383 -2.17 20.08 3.58
C ALA A 383 -2.81 19.14 4.62
N GLY A 384 -3.18 17.93 4.20
CA GLY A 384 -3.80 16.88 5.00
C GLY A 384 -2.90 16.37 6.13
N SER A 385 -1.57 16.39 5.95
CA SER A 385 -0.62 15.98 6.99
C SER A 385 -0.77 16.80 8.29
N LEU A 386 -1.10 18.09 8.18
CA LEU A 386 -1.37 18.94 9.34
C LEU A 386 -2.67 18.58 10.04
N ILE A 387 -3.69 18.17 9.28
CA ILE A 387 -5.00 17.77 9.79
C ILE A 387 -4.88 16.42 10.51
N VAL A 388 -4.22 15.44 9.88
CA VAL A 388 -3.98 14.11 10.46
C VAL A 388 -3.18 14.21 11.75
N ALA A 389 -2.14 15.06 11.78
CA ALA A 389 -1.35 15.32 12.99
C ALA A 389 -2.17 15.99 14.11
N ASN A 390 -3.08 16.90 13.77
CA ASN A 390 -3.90 17.63 14.73
C ASN A 390 -5.11 16.84 15.25
N SER A 391 -5.60 15.84 14.52
CA SER A 391 -6.67 14.96 15.00
C SER A 391 -6.28 14.22 16.29
N LEU A 392 -5.00 13.84 16.42
CA LEU A 392 -4.44 13.26 17.66
C LEU A 392 -4.24 14.29 18.78
N LYS A 393 -3.79 15.51 18.46
CA LYS A 393 -3.64 16.58 19.46
C LYS A 393 -4.97 17.05 20.01
N ASN A 394 -5.99 17.21 19.16
CA ASN A 394 -7.32 17.60 19.59
C ASN A 394 -7.99 16.49 20.42
N LEU A 395 -7.67 15.22 20.19
CA LEU A 395 -8.10 14.13 21.06
C LEU A 395 -7.40 14.20 22.44
N LEU A 396 -6.09 14.49 22.47
CA LEU A 396 -5.32 14.63 23.71
C LEU A 396 -5.69 15.88 24.52
N VAL A 397 -5.92 17.03 23.87
CA VAL A 397 -6.39 18.27 24.52
C VAL A 397 -7.81 18.08 25.07
N ASN A 398 -8.71 17.41 24.33
CA ASN A 398 -10.03 17.05 24.84
C ASN A 398 -9.96 16.06 26.02
N ILE A 399 -8.91 15.22 26.11
CA ILE A 399 -8.68 14.35 27.26
C ILE A 399 -8.11 15.16 28.43
N GLU A 400 -7.16 16.07 28.20
CA GLU A 400 -6.57 16.94 29.21
C GLU A 400 -7.61 17.90 29.84
N GLU A 401 -8.44 18.56 29.02
CA GLU A 401 -9.56 19.40 29.46
C GLU A 401 -10.67 18.59 30.18
N LYS A 402 -10.84 17.32 29.82
CA LYS A 402 -11.73 16.39 30.55
C LYS A 402 -11.10 15.94 31.88
N THR A 403 -9.78 15.77 31.99
CA THR A 403 -9.11 15.47 33.26
C THR A 403 -9.08 16.65 34.23
N GLU A 404 -8.97 17.90 33.76
CA GLU A 404 -9.10 19.06 34.65
C GLU A 404 -10.52 19.19 35.23
N ASN A 405 -11.55 18.90 34.43
CA ASN A 405 -12.95 18.79 34.89
C ASN A 405 -13.21 17.62 35.86
N ILE A 406 -12.35 16.60 35.88
CA ILE A 406 -12.43 15.48 36.84
C ILE A 406 -11.82 15.86 38.21
N THR A 407 -10.91 16.84 38.25
CA THR A 407 -10.36 17.39 39.51
C THR A 407 -11.35 18.28 40.24
N GLU A 408 -12.20 19.03 39.53
CA GLU A 408 -13.27 19.84 40.17
C GLU A 408 -14.48 19.00 40.61
N LYS A 409 -14.71 17.83 39.99
CA LYS A 409 -15.75 16.86 40.43
C LYS A 409 -15.29 15.90 41.53
N LYS A 410 -14.00 15.90 41.87
CA LYS A 410 -13.46 15.10 42.99
C LYS A 410 -13.95 15.58 44.36
N THR A 411 -14.32 16.85 44.48
CA THR A 411 -14.85 17.44 45.72
C THR A 411 -16.31 17.12 46.03
N GLU A 412 -17.09 16.57 45.08
CA GLU A 412 -18.45 16.06 45.34
C GLU A 412 -18.49 14.55 45.63
N PHE A 413 -17.39 13.82 45.39
CA PHE A 413 -17.34 12.37 45.52
C PHE A 413 -16.90 11.86 46.91
N GLU A 414 -16.34 12.72 47.76
CA GLU A 414 -15.87 12.35 49.11
C GLU A 414 -16.99 12.37 50.17
N GLU A 415 -18.21 12.79 49.84
CA GLU A 415 -19.35 12.86 50.80
C GLU A 415 -20.34 11.69 50.71
N TYR A 416 -20.10 10.69 49.85
CA TYR A 416 -21.04 9.58 49.61
C TYR A 416 -20.60 8.21 50.18
N THR A 417 -19.55 8.16 50.98
CA THR A 417 -19.16 6.93 51.70
C THR A 417 -19.50 7.03 53.18
N GLU A 418 -20.78 6.99 53.51
CA GLU A 418 -21.23 6.51 54.81
C GLU A 418 -22.66 5.94 54.68
N ILE A 419 -22.91 4.82 55.37
CA ILE A 419 -24.21 4.13 55.56
C ILE A 419 -24.56 3.07 54.50
N LYS A 420 -24.13 1.82 54.69
CA LYS A 420 -24.88 0.78 55.45
C LYS A 420 -24.16 -0.57 55.35
N SER A 421 -23.66 -1.03 56.49
CA SER A 421 -23.36 -2.43 56.73
C SER A 421 -24.66 -3.19 56.96
N GLU A 422 -24.92 -4.21 56.16
CA GLU A 422 -25.72 -5.36 56.56
C GLU A 422 -25.27 -6.59 55.76
N ASN A 423 -25.11 -7.70 56.46
CA ASN A 423 -24.43 -8.90 56.03
C ASN A 423 -25.18 -9.64 54.90
N GLU A 424 -24.71 -9.49 53.67
CA GLU A 424 -24.82 -10.50 52.63
C GLU A 424 -23.50 -10.46 51.83
N LYS A 425 -22.80 -11.60 51.69
CA LYS A 425 -21.68 -11.67 50.74
C LYS A 425 -22.28 -11.63 49.34
N LEU A 426 -22.49 -10.43 48.84
CA LEU A 426 -22.90 -10.20 47.46
C LEU A 426 -21.86 -10.87 46.54
N GLY A 427 -22.32 -11.74 45.66
CA GLY A 427 -21.50 -12.41 44.66
C GLY A 427 -21.56 -11.70 43.31
N PHE A 428 -20.81 -12.22 42.33
CA PHE A 428 -20.81 -11.71 40.96
C PHE A 428 -22.22 -11.40 40.43
N ASN A 429 -23.15 -12.34 40.62
CA ASN A 429 -24.50 -12.24 40.07
C ASN A 429 -25.29 -11.08 40.70
N ASP A 430 -25.03 -10.72 41.96
CA ASP A 430 -25.75 -9.62 42.61
C ASP A 430 -25.34 -8.27 42.01
N PHE A 431 -24.04 -8.05 41.86
CA PHE A 431 -23.49 -6.86 41.19
C PHE A 431 -23.85 -6.81 39.70
N TYR A 432 -23.80 -7.95 39.01
CA TYR A 432 -24.13 -8.02 37.59
C TYR A 432 -25.61 -7.74 37.32
N GLN A 433 -26.53 -8.33 38.09
CA GLN A 433 -27.97 -8.07 37.95
C GLN A 433 -28.33 -6.65 38.37
N LYS A 434 -27.68 -6.11 39.41
CA LYS A 434 -27.87 -4.71 39.80
C LYS A 434 -27.36 -3.76 38.72
N GLY A 435 -26.19 -4.03 38.13
CA GLY A 435 -25.66 -3.27 36.99
C GLY A 435 -26.60 -3.27 35.78
N LEU A 436 -27.20 -4.42 35.45
CA LEU A 436 -28.22 -4.51 34.40
C LEU A 436 -29.46 -3.67 34.72
N LYS A 437 -29.96 -3.75 35.96
CA LYS A 437 -31.11 -2.97 36.41
C LYS A 437 -30.85 -1.46 36.34
N GLU A 438 -29.69 -1.01 36.81
CA GLU A 438 -29.30 0.40 36.74
C GLU A 438 -29.12 0.87 35.28
N TYR A 439 -28.59 0.00 34.40
CA TYR A 439 -28.50 0.27 32.97
C TYR A 439 -29.88 0.45 32.33
N GLU A 440 -30.85 -0.39 32.66
CA GLU A 440 -32.25 -0.25 32.19
C GLU A 440 -32.91 1.04 32.71
N GLN A 441 -32.58 1.45 33.93
CA GLN A 441 -33.04 2.71 34.53
C GLN A 441 -32.27 3.95 34.01
N GLN A 442 -31.30 3.77 33.10
CA GLN A 442 -30.44 4.82 32.55
C GLN A 442 -29.53 5.51 33.60
N ASN A 443 -29.33 4.87 34.75
CA ASN A 443 -28.41 5.32 35.79
C ASN A 443 -26.98 4.87 35.46
N TYR A 444 -26.42 5.37 34.36
CA TYR A 444 -25.18 4.84 33.78
C TYR A 444 -23.96 4.89 34.71
N GLN A 445 -23.87 5.89 35.60
CA GLN A 445 -22.77 5.97 36.58
C GLN A 445 -22.86 4.86 37.64
N LEU A 446 -24.07 4.57 38.13
CA LEU A 446 -24.30 3.46 39.06
C LEU A 446 -24.07 2.12 38.36
N ALA A 447 -24.61 1.96 37.15
CA ALA A 447 -24.40 0.76 36.34
C ALA A 447 -22.90 0.48 36.12
N LEU A 448 -22.10 1.52 35.83
CA LEU A 448 -20.65 1.40 35.67
C LEU A 448 -19.96 0.88 36.94
N ALA A 449 -20.32 1.43 38.10
CA ALA A 449 -19.77 1.00 39.39
C ALA A 449 -20.11 -0.47 39.69
N GLU A 450 -21.37 -0.87 39.46
CA GLU A 450 -21.83 -2.25 39.69
C GLU A 450 -21.14 -3.24 38.73
N PHE A 451 -20.99 -2.90 37.44
CA PHE A 451 -20.26 -3.77 36.49
C PHE A 451 -18.76 -3.84 36.81
N ASN A 452 -18.14 -2.79 37.36
CA ASN A 452 -16.76 -2.85 37.83
C ASN A 452 -16.61 -3.88 38.96
N HIS A 453 -17.50 -3.84 39.96
CA HIS A 453 -17.49 -4.83 41.04
C HIS A 453 -17.77 -6.25 40.55
N ALA A 454 -18.70 -6.43 39.60
CA ALA A 454 -18.94 -7.73 38.99
C ALA A 454 -17.66 -8.26 38.31
N ILE A 455 -16.99 -7.45 37.48
CA ILE A 455 -15.77 -7.85 36.77
C ILE A 455 -14.60 -8.11 37.72
N GLU A 456 -14.50 -7.39 38.85
CA GLU A 456 -13.51 -7.67 39.88
C GLU A 456 -13.66 -9.07 40.47
N MET A 457 -14.91 -9.54 40.60
CA MET A 457 -15.23 -10.88 41.10
C MET A 457 -15.05 -11.99 40.06
N ASP A 458 -15.45 -11.74 38.81
CA ASP A 458 -15.24 -12.67 37.69
C ASP A 458 -14.72 -11.95 36.44
N LYS A 459 -13.40 -12.01 36.27
CA LYS A 459 -12.69 -11.45 35.09
C LYS A 459 -12.90 -12.26 33.81
N GLY A 460 -13.51 -13.45 33.91
CA GLY A 460 -13.77 -14.35 32.78
C GLY A 460 -15.13 -14.13 32.11
N HIS A 461 -16.01 -13.30 32.68
CA HIS A 461 -17.38 -13.16 32.21
C HIS A 461 -17.51 -12.19 31.03
N SER A 462 -17.54 -12.72 29.80
CA SER A 462 -17.59 -11.92 28.56
C SER A 462 -18.74 -10.90 28.54
N ASP A 463 -19.96 -11.29 28.91
CA ASP A 463 -21.10 -10.37 28.90
C ASP A 463 -20.94 -9.18 29.86
N ALA A 464 -20.20 -9.33 30.97
CA ALA A 464 -19.99 -8.23 31.91
C ALA A 464 -19.17 -7.11 31.27
N TYR A 465 -18.17 -7.47 30.46
CA TYR A 465 -17.44 -6.51 29.64
C TYR A 465 -18.32 -5.90 28.54
N ILE A 466 -19.19 -6.68 27.88
CA ILE A 466 -20.11 -6.14 26.86
C ILE A 466 -21.03 -5.07 27.48
N TYR A 467 -21.66 -5.36 28.62
CA TYR A 467 -22.56 -4.40 29.25
C TYR A 467 -21.84 -3.20 29.86
N ARG A 468 -20.61 -3.37 30.39
CA ARG A 468 -19.79 -2.23 30.79
C ARG A 468 -19.38 -1.37 29.59
N GLY A 469 -19.09 -2.00 28.45
CA GLY A 469 -18.86 -1.31 27.18
C GLY A 469 -20.10 -0.53 26.71
N ASP A 470 -21.29 -1.13 26.80
CA ASP A 470 -22.56 -0.47 26.48
C ASP A 470 -22.79 0.76 27.39
N VAL A 471 -22.44 0.67 28.68
CA VAL A 471 -22.51 1.80 29.64
C VAL A 471 -21.52 2.90 29.28
N LYS A 472 -20.26 2.56 28.99
CA LYS A 472 -19.23 3.52 28.59
C LYS A 472 -19.57 4.22 27.27
N GLU A 473 -20.18 3.51 26.32
CA GLU A 473 -20.72 4.11 25.10
C GLU A 473 -21.78 5.17 25.42
N LYS A 474 -22.67 4.91 26.39
CA LYS A 474 -23.69 5.88 26.84
C LYS A 474 -23.11 7.08 27.58
N LEU A 475 -21.95 6.91 28.21
CA LEU A 475 -21.18 7.96 28.87
C LEU A 475 -20.21 8.68 27.91
N GLU A 476 -20.27 8.38 26.61
CA GLU A 476 -19.38 8.92 25.56
C GLU A 476 -17.88 8.61 25.77
N ASP A 477 -17.57 7.59 26.58
CA ASP A 477 -16.24 6.98 26.68
C ASP A 477 -16.09 5.91 25.60
N TYR A 478 -15.93 6.36 24.35
CA TYR A 478 -15.86 5.47 23.19
C TYR A 478 -14.63 4.57 23.21
N GLN A 479 -13.48 5.07 23.67
CA GLN A 479 -12.26 4.26 23.76
C GLN A 479 -12.40 3.18 24.84
N GLY A 480 -12.88 3.54 26.03
CA GLY A 480 -13.10 2.57 27.09
C GLY A 480 -14.16 1.53 26.74
N ALA A 481 -15.16 1.89 25.91
CA ALA A 481 -16.13 0.95 25.36
C ALA A 481 -15.47 -0.03 24.37
N ILE A 482 -14.63 0.47 23.45
CA ILE A 482 -13.87 -0.38 22.51
C ILE A 482 -12.96 -1.36 23.27
N ASP A 483 -12.27 -0.91 24.32
CA ASP A 483 -11.40 -1.76 25.13
C ASP A 483 -12.17 -2.88 25.83
N ASP A 484 -13.37 -2.57 26.33
CA ASP A 484 -14.25 -3.58 26.93
C ASP A 484 -14.77 -4.59 25.91
N TYR A 485 -15.17 -4.15 24.72
CA TYR A 485 -15.55 -5.09 23.66
C TYR A 485 -14.38 -5.94 23.17
N ASN A 486 -13.17 -5.37 23.09
CA ASN A 486 -11.95 -6.12 22.79
C ASN A 486 -11.71 -7.22 23.83
N GLN A 487 -11.87 -6.89 25.12
CA GLN A 487 -11.72 -7.86 26.20
C GLN A 487 -12.82 -8.92 26.16
N ALA A 488 -14.08 -8.55 25.86
CA ALA A 488 -15.17 -9.51 25.66
C ALA A 488 -14.88 -10.49 24.50
N ILE A 489 -14.40 -9.99 23.36
CA ILE A 489 -14.01 -10.81 22.20
C ILE A 489 -12.81 -11.72 22.53
N LYS A 490 -11.88 -11.25 23.35
CA LYS A 490 -10.74 -12.06 23.81
C LYS A 490 -11.20 -13.21 24.70
N LEU A 491 -12.22 -12.99 25.53
CA LEU A 491 -12.80 -14.01 26.40
C LEU A 491 -13.69 -15.00 25.63
N ASP A 492 -14.48 -14.50 24.67
CA ASP A 492 -15.33 -15.30 23.79
C ASP A 492 -15.35 -14.72 22.37
N ALA A 493 -14.49 -15.27 21.51
CA ALA A 493 -14.39 -14.88 20.10
C ALA A 493 -15.59 -15.33 19.26
N THR A 494 -16.51 -16.12 19.81
CA THR A 494 -17.72 -16.58 19.12
C THR A 494 -18.94 -15.72 19.44
N HIS A 495 -18.78 -14.64 20.21
CA HIS A 495 -19.87 -13.81 20.68
C HIS A 495 -20.28 -12.71 19.67
N PRO A 496 -21.36 -12.90 18.86
CA PRO A 496 -21.69 -11.96 17.77
C PRO A 496 -22.05 -10.56 18.26
N LYS A 497 -22.61 -10.44 19.48
CA LYS A 497 -23.00 -9.16 20.07
C LYS A 497 -21.79 -8.26 20.33
N ALA A 498 -20.64 -8.82 20.73
CA ALA A 498 -19.45 -8.04 21.06
C ALA A 498 -18.88 -7.34 19.81
N TYR A 499 -18.77 -8.08 18.70
CA TYR A 499 -18.40 -7.51 17.40
C TYR A 499 -19.42 -6.45 16.94
N TYR A 500 -20.71 -6.75 16.99
CA TYR A 500 -21.72 -5.77 16.59
C TYR A 500 -21.68 -4.47 17.41
N ARG A 501 -21.50 -4.57 18.73
CA ARG A 501 -21.39 -3.41 19.62
C ARG A 501 -20.12 -2.60 19.36
N ARG A 502 -18.97 -3.27 19.20
CA ARG A 502 -17.72 -2.61 18.82
C ARG A 502 -17.85 -1.91 17.47
N GLY A 503 -18.46 -2.56 16.47
CA GLY A 503 -18.72 -1.95 15.17
C GLY A 503 -19.58 -0.69 15.23
N ASN A 504 -20.58 -0.62 16.13
CA ASN A 504 -21.36 0.60 16.33
C ASN A 504 -20.53 1.76 16.89
N VAL A 505 -19.61 1.46 17.81
CA VAL A 505 -18.72 2.47 18.40
C VAL A 505 -17.66 2.90 17.39
N LEU A 506 -17.06 1.98 16.65
CA LEU A 506 -16.11 2.27 15.57
C LEU A 506 -16.71 3.23 14.53
N ARG A 507 -17.96 2.99 14.13
CA ARG A 507 -18.69 3.91 13.24
C ARG A 507 -18.85 5.31 13.85
N LYS A 508 -19.14 5.42 15.15
CA LYS A 508 -19.28 6.72 15.83
C LYS A 508 -17.97 7.50 15.90
N VAL A 509 -16.83 6.82 15.99
CA VAL A 509 -15.50 7.45 16.02
C VAL A 509 -14.90 7.64 14.61
N GLY A 510 -15.66 7.35 13.55
CA GLY A 510 -15.24 7.55 12.16
C GLY A 510 -14.48 6.39 11.52
N ASP A 511 -14.27 5.29 12.25
CA ASP A 511 -13.67 4.06 11.69
C ASP A 511 -14.74 3.19 11.01
N ASN A 512 -15.12 3.63 9.80
CA ASN A 512 -16.15 2.95 9.01
C ASN A 512 -15.72 1.55 8.54
N TRP A 513 -14.42 1.35 8.27
CA TRP A 513 -13.91 0.06 7.82
C TRP A 513 -13.84 -0.96 8.94
N GLY A 514 -13.35 -0.55 10.12
CA GLY A 514 -13.41 -1.37 11.33
C GLY A 514 -14.85 -1.74 11.70
N ALA A 515 -15.78 -0.79 11.56
CA ALA A 515 -17.21 -1.05 11.75
C ALA A 515 -17.75 -2.12 10.78
N ILE A 516 -17.42 -2.03 9.50
CA ILE A 516 -17.84 -3.01 8.48
C ILE A 516 -17.25 -4.39 8.79
N ALA A 517 -15.96 -4.48 9.14
CA ALA A 517 -15.30 -5.73 9.49
C ALA A 517 -16.00 -6.42 10.68
N ASP A 518 -16.34 -5.65 11.70
CA ASP A 518 -17.05 -6.13 12.88
C ASP A 518 -18.49 -6.56 12.58
N TYR A 519 -19.22 -5.82 11.76
CA TYR A 519 -20.55 -6.25 11.32
C TYR A 519 -20.50 -7.54 10.50
N ASN A 520 -19.50 -7.68 9.62
CA ASN A 520 -19.30 -8.90 8.84
C ASN A 520 -18.99 -10.09 9.74
N GLN A 521 -18.14 -9.89 10.74
CA GLN A 521 -17.80 -10.95 11.69
C GLN A 521 -19.01 -11.33 12.56
N ALA A 522 -19.81 -10.37 13.02
CA ALA A 522 -21.06 -10.63 13.75
C ALA A 522 -22.05 -11.46 12.92
N ILE A 523 -22.21 -11.14 11.62
CA ILE A 523 -23.06 -11.88 10.68
C ILE A 523 -22.50 -13.28 10.41
N ARG A 524 -21.18 -13.42 10.26
CA ARG A 524 -20.52 -14.72 10.07
C ARG A 524 -20.77 -15.65 11.26
N LEU A 525 -20.68 -15.12 12.48
CA LEU A 525 -20.92 -15.87 13.71
C LEU A 525 -22.40 -16.21 13.92
N ASN A 526 -23.31 -15.31 13.53
CA ASN A 526 -24.75 -15.57 13.54
C ASN A 526 -25.44 -14.94 12.32
N PRO A 527 -25.71 -15.72 11.26
CA PRO A 527 -26.34 -15.23 10.03
C PRO A 527 -27.75 -14.62 10.22
N ASN A 528 -28.40 -14.91 11.35
CA ASN A 528 -29.72 -14.37 11.70
C ASN A 528 -29.65 -13.16 12.64
N TYR A 529 -28.46 -12.60 12.89
CA TYR A 529 -28.28 -11.43 13.75
C TYR A 529 -28.77 -10.15 13.05
N THR A 530 -30.09 -9.94 13.06
CA THR A 530 -30.80 -8.85 12.34
C THR A 530 -30.30 -7.45 12.68
N ALA A 531 -29.76 -7.25 13.89
CA ALA A 531 -29.17 -5.98 14.32
C ALA A 531 -27.95 -5.60 13.45
N ALA A 532 -27.07 -6.56 13.11
CA ALA A 532 -25.90 -6.34 12.26
C ALA A 532 -26.25 -6.23 10.76
N LYS A 533 -27.43 -6.72 10.33
CA LYS A 533 -27.90 -6.57 8.95
C LYS A 533 -28.22 -5.11 8.57
N ARG A 534 -28.33 -4.21 9.55
CA ARG A 534 -28.43 -2.74 9.34
C ARG A 534 -27.10 -2.08 8.94
N ARG A 535 -26.05 -2.83 8.60
CA ARG A 535 -24.79 -2.29 8.04
C ARG A 535 -24.99 -1.47 6.76
N SER A 536 -26.13 -1.61 6.07
CA SER A 536 -26.50 -0.79 4.89
C SER A 536 -26.50 0.72 5.18
N TYR A 537 -26.75 1.16 6.42
CA TYR A 537 -26.68 2.59 6.76
C TYR A 537 -25.24 3.13 6.78
N VAL A 538 -24.22 2.28 6.96
CA VAL A 538 -22.81 2.65 6.75
C VAL A 538 -22.51 2.78 5.25
N HIS A 539 -23.23 2.05 4.41
CA HIS A 539 -23.14 2.14 2.95
C HIS A 539 -23.76 3.42 2.36
N VAL A 540 -24.80 3.98 3.00
CA VAL A 540 -25.45 5.22 2.56
C VAL A 540 -24.54 6.45 2.77
N ASP A 541 -23.74 6.49 3.84
CA ASP A 541 -22.71 7.53 4.06
C ASP A 541 -21.41 7.28 3.26
N THR A 542 -21.23 6.08 2.67
CA THR A 542 -20.04 5.73 1.85
C THR A 542 -20.34 5.64 0.34
N GLY A 543 -21.56 6.01 -0.09
CA GLY A 543 -21.95 6.11 -1.51
C GLY A 543 -22.16 4.77 -2.23
N ALA A 544 -22.26 3.65 -1.51
CA ALA A 544 -22.37 2.31 -2.08
C ALA A 544 -23.81 1.77 -2.00
N THR A 545 -24.75 2.35 -2.76
CA THR A 545 -26.19 2.05 -2.57
C THR A 545 -26.88 1.14 -3.58
N GLU A 546 -26.23 0.52 -4.57
CA GLU A 546 -27.00 -0.14 -5.65
C GLU A 546 -26.88 -1.66 -5.86
N LYS A 547 -26.34 -2.47 -4.92
CA LYS A 547 -26.29 -3.92 -5.20
C LYS A 547 -26.54 -4.93 -4.07
N PHE A 548 -27.34 -4.58 -3.05
CA PHE A 548 -27.66 -5.54 -1.97
C PHE A 548 -29.14 -5.71 -1.64
N MET A 549 -30.06 -5.26 -2.49
CA MET A 549 -31.52 -5.46 -2.29
C MET A 549 -32.06 -6.78 -2.89
N GLN A 550 -31.24 -7.81 -3.12
CA GLN A 550 -31.73 -9.08 -3.72
C GLN A 550 -31.27 -10.40 -3.08
N GLU A 551 -30.64 -10.41 -1.92
CA GLU A 551 -30.42 -11.63 -1.11
C GLU A 551 -30.61 -11.32 0.37
#